data_AF-A0A7C8V9K1-F1
#
_entry.id   AF-A0A7C8V9K1-F1
#
_cell.length_a   1.000
_cell.length_b   1.000
_cell.length_c   1.000
_cell.angle_alpha   90.00
_cell.angle_beta   90.00
_cell.angle_gamma   90.00
#
_symmetry.space_group_name_H-M   'P 1'
#
loop_
_entity.id
_entity.type
_entity.pdbx_description
1 polymer ?
#
loop_
_entity_poly.entity_id
_entity_poly.type
_entity_poly.pdbx_seq_one_letter_code
_entity_poly.pdbx_strand_id
1 'polypeptide(L)'
;MQFFALSQVFVLLSILQVFMPGALCLPAAQPSTDLQLGAESPNPALEVRTSLEKRDSWDCKGSSNCVGVSADACRRAFSRFLVGPDEVIRREIRYSERYDAIGLHSCLAIYTCSNPADYASAANAGVATGRNLWSKFASIYSSGKCTRCGTAWFWASCRATLNYCSLNCHP
;
A
#
# COMPACT_ATOMS: atom_id res chain seq x y z
N MET A 1 -59.87 4.65 -17.21
CA MET A 1 -59.86 4.53 -15.74
C MET A 1 -58.50 4.02 -15.34
N GLN A 2 -57.87 4.68 -14.35
CA GLN A 2 -57.01 4.05 -13.33
C GLN A 2 -55.75 3.29 -13.82
N PHE A 3 -54.51 3.69 -13.56
CA PHE A 3 -53.97 4.59 -12.55
C PHE A 3 -52.63 5.17 -13.03
N PHE A 4 -52.68 6.45 -13.39
CA PHE A 4 -51.59 7.40 -13.17
C PHE A 4 -51.33 7.47 -11.65
N ALA A 5 -50.43 6.66 -11.07
CA ALA A 5 -50.17 6.72 -9.62
C ALA A 5 -48.83 6.14 -9.14
N LEU A 6 -47.75 6.16 -9.92
CA LEU A 6 -46.42 5.76 -9.39
C LEU A 6 -45.30 6.77 -9.64
N SER A 7 -45.61 7.94 -10.20
CA SER A 7 -44.64 9.04 -10.42
C SER A 7 -44.64 10.13 -9.34
N GLN A 8 -45.30 9.95 -8.19
CA GLN A 8 -45.42 11.00 -7.15
C GLN A 8 -44.67 10.78 -5.84
N VAL A 9 -43.83 9.74 -5.72
CA VAL A 9 -43.03 9.53 -4.49
C VAL A 9 -41.79 10.45 -4.42
N PHE A 10 -41.45 11.13 -5.52
CA PHE A 10 -40.21 11.94 -5.62
C PHE A 10 -40.34 13.43 -5.27
N VAL A 11 -41.48 13.91 -4.76
CA VAL A 11 -41.69 15.37 -4.50
C VAL A 11 -42.08 15.70 -3.05
N LEU A 12 -42.36 14.70 -2.19
CA LEU A 12 -42.87 14.94 -0.83
C LEU A 12 -41.84 14.84 0.31
N LEU A 13 -40.59 14.47 0.04
CA LEU A 13 -39.50 14.46 1.04
C LEU A 13 -38.62 15.72 1.01
N SER A 14 -38.99 16.71 0.20
CA SER A 14 -38.23 17.96 0.01
C SER A 14 -38.83 19.18 0.72
N ILE A 15 -39.87 19.01 1.56
CA ILE A 15 -40.59 20.13 2.21
C ILE A 15 -40.70 19.93 3.74
N LEU A 16 -39.64 19.40 4.37
CA LEU A 16 -39.46 19.49 5.82
C LEU A 16 -38.05 20.01 6.16
N GLN A 17 -37.74 21.16 5.58
CA GLN A 17 -36.89 22.12 6.26
C GLN A 17 -37.78 23.03 7.12
N VAL A 18 -37.18 23.60 8.16
CA VAL A 18 -37.63 24.80 8.87
C VAL A 18 -38.69 24.53 9.95
N PHE A 19 -38.26 24.50 11.22
CA PHE A 19 -38.86 25.23 12.36
C PHE A 19 -38.21 24.74 13.67
N MET A 20 -37.08 25.33 14.07
CA MET A 20 -37.02 26.21 15.25
C MET A 20 -35.55 26.53 15.66
N PRO A 21 -35.29 27.76 16.14
CA PRO A 21 -33.98 28.33 16.46
C PRO A 21 -33.67 28.28 17.96
N GLY A 22 -32.44 28.59 18.36
CA GLY A 22 -32.15 29.03 19.73
C GLY A 22 -30.82 28.56 20.31
N ALA A 23 -29.94 29.53 20.56
CA ALA A 23 -28.68 29.41 21.29
C ALA A 23 -28.88 28.86 22.72
N LEU A 24 -27.87 28.17 23.26
CA LEU A 24 -27.58 28.11 24.70
C LEU A 24 -26.12 27.66 24.94
N CYS A 25 -25.29 28.68 25.17
CA CYS A 25 -24.29 28.82 26.24
C CYS A 25 -23.19 27.76 26.46
N LEU A 26 -21.95 28.25 26.31
CA LEU A 26 -20.73 27.81 27.02
C LEU A 26 -20.96 27.52 28.51
N PRO A 27 -20.04 26.74 29.11
CA PRO A 27 -19.31 27.22 30.27
C PRO A 27 -17.85 27.48 29.92
N ALA A 28 -17.39 28.68 30.25
CA ALA A 28 -16.01 29.11 30.20
C ALA A 28 -15.25 28.59 31.44
N ALA A 29 -14.03 28.06 31.17
CA ALA A 29 -12.78 28.11 31.96
C ALA A 29 -12.81 27.62 33.44
N GLN A 30 -11.73 27.12 34.05
CA GLN A 30 -10.29 27.45 34.01
C GLN A 30 -9.48 26.25 34.63
N PRO A 31 -8.20 26.39 35.04
CA PRO A 31 -6.99 26.38 34.22
C PRO A 31 -5.96 25.34 34.75
N SER A 32 -4.72 25.39 34.22
CA SER A 32 -3.50 24.69 34.68
C SER A 32 -3.43 23.22 34.25
N THR A 33 -2.48 22.80 33.43
CA THR A 33 -1.04 22.92 33.68
C THR A 33 -0.31 22.78 32.36
N ASP A 34 0.78 23.54 32.20
CA ASP A 34 1.78 23.34 31.17
C ASP A 34 2.05 21.85 30.90
N LEU A 35 1.65 21.40 29.72
CA LEU A 35 2.45 20.47 28.96
C LEU A 35 2.79 21.19 27.65
N GLN A 36 3.67 22.18 27.80
CA GLN A 36 4.84 22.24 26.93
C GLN A 36 5.46 20.83 26.89
N LEU A 37 4.93 19.95 26.06
CA LEU A 37 5.75 18.91 25.45
C LEU A 37 6.34 19.51 24.18
N GLY A 38 7.07 20.62 24.36
CA GLY A 38 8.23 20.88 23.56
C GLY A 38 9.20 19.74 23.82
N ALA A 39 9.11 18.73 22.97
CA ALA A 39 10.20 17.82 22.70
C ALA A 39 10.15 17.47 21.22
N GLU A 40 10.23 18.48 20.36
CA GLU A 40 11.16 18.38 19.23
C GLU A 40 12.55 18.20 19.86
N SER A 41 12.83 16.97 20.31
CA SER A 41 14.19 16.49 20.27
C SER A 41 14.46 16.32 18.79
N PRO A 42 15.39 17.08 18.18
CA PRO A 42 15.84 16.78 16.84
C PRO A 42 16.69 15.53 17.04
N ASN A 43 16.05 14.38 17.18
CA ASN A 43 16.73 13.15 16.90
C ASN A 43 16.78 13.11 15.38
N PRO A 44 17.91 13.49 14.75
CA PRO A 44 17.99 13.52 13.29
C PRO A 44 17.64 12.16 12.70
N ALA A 45 17.86 11.07 13.46
CA ALA A 45 17.42 9.74 13.05
C ALA A 45 15.89 9.62 12.99
N LEU A 46 15.13 10.26 13.87
CA LEU A 46 13.67 10.23 13.82
C LEU A 46 13.13 11.06 12.64
N GLU A 47 13.64 12.27 12.42
CA GLU A 47 13.25 13.12 11.28
C GLU A 47 13.62 12.49 9.93
N VAL A 48 14.81 11.89 9.85
CA VAL A 48 15.25 11.11 8.67
C VAL A 48 14.34 9.90 8.49
N ARG A 49 13.93 9.21 9.55
CA ARG A 49 12.94 8.13 9.43
C ARG A 49 11.60 8.64 8.93
N THR A 50 11.07 9.74 9.46
CA THR A 50 9.78 10.30 9.03
C THR A 50 9.77 10.74 7.56
N SER A 51 10.89 11.27 7.06
CA SER A 51 11.01 11.66 5.64
C SER A 51 11.18 10.46 4.70
N LEU A 52 11.78 9.37 5.17
CA LEU A 52 11.95 8.14 4.41
C LEU A 52 10.74 7.20 4.53
N GLU A 53 9.98 7.29 5.62
CA GLU A 53 8.76 6.52 5.82
C GLU A 53 7.69 7.04 4.88
N LYS A 54 7.62 6.41 3.70
CA LYS A 54 6.60 6.72 2.73
C LYS A 54 5.29 6.10 3.24
N ARG A 55 4.21 6.89 3.32
CA ARG A 55 2.87 6.33 3.50
C ARG A 55 2.70 5.23 2.45
N ASP A 56 2.38 4.02 2.91
CA ASP A 56 2.17 2.88 2.05
C ASP A 56 1.27 3.27 0.88
N SER A 57 1.86 3.28 -0.31
CA SER A 57 1.18 3.67 -1.54
C SER A 57 1.31 2.55 -2.54
N TRP A 58 0.26 2.34 -3.31
CA TRP A 58 0.18 1.24 -4.25
C TRP A 58 -0.29 1.72 -5.61
N ASP A 59 0.11 0.99 -6.63
CA ASP A 59 -0.38 1.16 -7.98
C ASP A 59 -0.44 -0.21 -8.68
N CYS A 60 -1.36 -0.36 -9.64
CA CYS A 60 -1.47 -1.58 -10.44
C CYS A 60 -0.68 -1.49 -11.73
N LYS A 61 0.42 -0.71 -11.75
CA LYS A 61 1.27 -0.57 -12.93
C LYS A 61 2.25 -1.74 -13.01
N GLY A 62 2.65 -2.01 -14.24
CA GLY A 62 3.59 -3.07 -14.60
C GLY A 62 3.74 -3.12 -16.11
N SER A 63 4.26 -4.24 -16.60
CA SER A 63 4.28 -4.55 -18.02
C SER A 63 2.86 -4.54 -18.59
N SER A 64 2.72 -4.14 -19.86
CA SER A 64 1.47 -4.33 -20.62
C SER A 64 1.01 -5.79 -20.66
N ASN A 65 1.95 -6.74 -20.56
CA ASN A 65 1.67 -8.18 -20.52
C ASN A 65 1.09 -8.66 -19.20
N CYS A 66 0.96 -7.80 -18.19
CA CYS A 66 0.29 -8.14 -16.93
C CYS A 66 -1.17 -8.57 -17.10
N VAL A 67 -1.81 -8.27 -18.24
CA VAL A 67 -3.13 -8.81 -18.59
C VAL A 67 -3.11 -10.33 -18.80
N GLY A 68 -1.98 -10.91 -19.21
CA GLY A 68 -1.83 -12.35 -19.43
C GLY A 68 -1.31 -13.13 -18.21
N VAL A 69 -0.96 -12.44 -17.12
CA VAL A 69 -0.32 -13.09 -15.96
C VAL A 69 -1.35 -13.78 -15.08
N SER A 70 -1.04 -15.01 -14.66
CA SER A 70 -1.83 -15.72 -13.66
C SER A 70 -1.68 -15.08 -12.28
N ALA A 71 -2.80 -14.68 -11.67
CA ALA A 71 -2.83 -14.14 -10.30
C ALA A 71 -2.33 -15.16 -9.27
N ASP A 72 -2.56 -16.45 -9.49
CA ASP A 72 -2.03 -17.52 -8.63
C ASP A 72 -0.53 -17.66 -8.77
N ALA A 73 0.01 -17.48 -9.98
CA ALA A 73 1.45 -17.52 -10.19
C ALA A 73 2.17 -16.38 -9.47
N CYS A 74 1.61 -15.16 -9.49
CA CYS A 74 2.16 -14.07 -8.71
C CYS A 74 2.07 -14.29 -7.20
N ARG A 75 0.97 -14.89 -6.73
CA ARG A 75 0.84 -15.32 -5.33
C ARG A 75 1.93 -16.32 -4.94
N ARG A 76 2.19 -17.31 -5.80
CA ARG A 76 3.27 -18.27 -5.59
C ARG A 76 4.67 -17.64 -5.67
N ALA A 77 4.87 -16.68 -6.58
CA ALA A 77 6.16 -16.00 -6.74
C ALA A 77 6.61 -15.32 -5.45
N PHE A 78 5.72 -14.59 -4.77
CA PHE A 78 6.10 -13.99 -3.49
C PHE A 78 6.07 -14.98 -2.33
N SER A 79 5.19 -15.99 -2.33
CA SER A 79 5.17 -17.00 -1.25
C SER A 79 6.44 -17.85 -1.24
N ARG A 80 7.08 -18.03 -2.40
CA ARG A 80 8.36 -18.74 -2.58
C ARG A 80 9.57 -17.81 -2.64
N PHE A 81 9.38 -16.52 -2.35
CA PHE A 81 10.49 -15.59 -2.14
C PHE A 81 11.24 -16.05 -0.89
N LEU A 82 12.28 -16.88 -1.09
CA LEU A 82 13.03 -17.58 -0.03
C LEU A 82 13.89 -16.58 0.75
N VAL A 83 13.24 -15.80 1.60
CA VAL A 83 13.87 -14.92 2.57
C VAL A 83 13.32 -15.31 3.93
N GLY A 84 14.21 -15.54 4.90
CA GLY A 84 13.78 -15.81 6.27
C GLY A 84 12.87 -14.69 6.77
N PRO A 85 11.85 -14.98 7.62
CA PRO A 85 10.88 -13.96 8.04
C PRO A 85 11.55 -12.74 8.69
N ASP A 86 12.66 -12.95 9.39
CA ASP A 86 13.43 -11.92 10.09
C ASP A 86 14.78 -11.61 9.40
N GLU A 87 15.02 -12.17 8.21
CA GLU A 87 16.22 -11.87 7.43
C GLU A 87 16.17 -10.42 6.93
N VAL A 88 17.26 -9.69 7.17
CA VAL A 88 17.41 -8.28 6.80
C VAL A 88 18.03 -8.17 5.41
N ILE A 89 17.30 -7.55 4.50
CA ILE A 89 17.63 -7.50 3.08
C ILE A 89 18.26 -6.15 2.74
N ARG A 90 19.52 -6.19 2.31
CA ARG A 90 20.33 -4.99 1.98
C ARG A 90 20.61 -4.83 0.48
N ARG A 91 19.90 -5.57 -0.37
CA ARG A 91 20.09 -5.57 -1.81
C ARG A 91 18.79 -5.92 -2.52
N GLU A 92 18.81 -5.79 -3.84
CA GLU A 92 17.73 -6.29 -4.68
C GLU A 92 17.59 -7.81 -4.51
N ILE A 93 16.35 -8.28 -4.42
CA ILE A 93 16.05 -9.71 -4.47
C ILE A 93 14.90 -9.92 -5.47
N ARG A 94 15.06 -10.97 -6.27
CA ARG A 94 14.14 -11.36 -7.34
C ARG A 94 13.76 -12.82 -7.16
N TYR A 95 12.49 -13.13 -7.42
CA TYR A 95 12.02 -14.49 -7.58
C TYR A 95 11.00 -14.54 -8.71
N SER A 96 11.09 -15.55 -9.56
CA SER A 96 10.13 -15.76 -10.63
C SER A 96 9.44 -17.11 -10.53
N GLU A 97 8.12 -17.11 -10.70
CA GLU A 97 7.30 -18.32 -10.77
C GLU A 97 6.72 -18.44 -12.18
N ARG A 98 7.10 -19.51 -12.87
CA ARG A 98 6.55 -19.86 -14.19
C ARG A 98 5.08 -20.26 -14.09
N TYR A 99 4.30 -19.94 -15.12
CA TYR A 99 2.87 -20.26 -15.15
C TYR A 99 2.37 -20.83 -16.47
N ASP A 100 3.22 -20.93 -17.47
CA ASP A 100 2.93 -21.57 -18.74
C ASP A 100 3.59 -22.94 -18.83
N ALA A 101 3.01 -23.82 -19.65
CA ALA A 101 3.53 -25.18 -19.85
C ALA A 101 4.89 -25.20 -20.56
N ILE A 102 5.18 -24.16 -21.34
CA ILE A 102 6.42 -24.00 -22.12
C ILE A 102 7.53 -23.29 -21.33
N GLY A 103 7.24 -22.79 -20.13
CA GLY A 103 8.20 -22.18 -19.21
C GLY A 103 8.77 -20.83 -19.66
N LEU A 104 8.11 -20.12 -20.59
CA LEU A 104 8.59 -18.86 -21.14
C LEU A 104 8.13 -17.64 -20.35
N HIS A 105 6.99 -17.76 -19.65
CA HIS A 105 6.34 -16.66 -18.95
C HIS A 105 6.29 -16.93 -17.45
N SER A 106 6.66 -15.91 -16.68
CA SER A 106 6.69 -15.95 -15.24
C SER A 106 6.04 -14.72 -14.63
N CYS A 107 5.52 -14.87 -13.42
CA CYS A 107 5.35 -13.72 -12.55
C CYS A 107 6.63 -13.49 -11.74
N LEU A 108 7.15 -12.28 -11.79
CA LEU A 108 8.33 -11.83 -11.07
C LEU A 108 7.90 -11.07 -9.82
N ALA A 109 8.27 -11.58 -8.65
CA ALA A 109 8.30 -10.84 -7.39
C ALA A 109 9.68 -10.22 -7.23
N ILE A 110 9.72 -8.90 -7.03
CA ILE A 110 10.98 -8.16 -6.86
C ILE A 110 10.86 -7.16 -5.73
N TYR A 111 11.86 -7.15 -4.86
CA TYR A 111 12.13 -6.04 -3.94
C TYR A 111 13.28 -5.23 -4.53
N THR A 112 13.04 -3.95 -4.77
CA THR A 112 14.05 -3.04 -5.31
C THR A 112 13.91 -1.65 -4.74
N CYS A 113 15.02 -0.92 -4.66
CA CYS A 113 15.07 0.51 -4.37
C CYS A 113 15.74 1.22 -5.56
N SER A 114 15.15 2.32 -6.03
CA SER A 114 15.73 3.08 -7.15
C SER A 114 17.08 3.71 -6.79
N ASN A 115 17.29 4.03 -5.51
CA ASN A 115 18.57 4.50 -4.97
C ASN A 115 19.24 3.38 -4.16
N PRO A 116 20.48 2.96 -4.48
CA PRO A 116 21.20 1.94 -3.73
C PRO A 116 21.38 2.23 -2.23
N ALA A 117 21.48 3.50 -1.83
CA ALA A 117 21.62 3.89 -0.42
C ALA A 117 20.36 3.53 0.41
N ASP A 118 19.20 3.49 -0.23
CA ASP A 118 17.93 3.23 0.45
C ASP A 118 17.82 1.79 0.92
N TYR A 119 18.53 0.83 0.31
CA TYR A 119 18.58 -0.55 0.82
C TYR A 119 19.19 -0.61 2.23
N ALA A 120 20.33 0.08 2.43
CA ALA A 120 20.99 0.13 3.73
C ALA A 120 20.13 0.87 4.75
N SER A 121 19.50 1.97 4.34
CA SER A 121 18.59 2.74 5.18
C SER A 121 17.36 1.91 5.61
N ALA A 122 16.69 1.25 4.68
CA ALA A 122 15.53 0.40 4.95
C ALA A 122 15.88 -0.78 5.87
N ALA A 123 17.06 -1.38 5.67
CA ALA A 123 17.59 -2.43 6.53
C ALA A 123 17.87 -1.92 7.96
N ASN A 124 18.53 -0.78 8.10
CA ASN A 124 18.84 -0.18 9.40
C ASN A 124 17.57 0.28 10.14
N ALA A 125 16.53 0.68 9.41
CA ALA A 125 15.23 1.04 9.96
C ALA A 125 14.37 -0.18 10.35
N GLY A 126 14.80 -1.41 10.02
CA GLY A 126 14.08 -2.65 10.33
C GLY A 126 12.88 -2.93 9.42
N VAL A 127 12.74 -2.19 8.30
CA VAL A 127 11.60 -2.35 7.37
C VAL A 127 11.92 -3.26 6.18
N ALA A 128 13.19 -3.50 5.86
CA ALA A 128 13.59 -4.42 4.79
C ALA A 128 13.72 -5.87 5.29
N THR A 129 12.67 -6.42 5.90
CA THR A 129 12.62 -7.80 6.39
C THR A 129 11.72 -8.68 5.52
N GLY A 130 11.95 -10.00 5.53
CA GLY A 130 11.11 -10.96 4.81
C GLY A 130 9.62 -10.82 5.16
N ARG A 131 9.29 -10.71 6.46
CA ARG A 131 7.91 -10.52 6.94
C ARG A 131 7.28 -9.23 6.42
N ASN A 132 7.99 -8.11 6.47
CA ASN A 132 7.45 -6.84 5.99
C ASN A 132 7.24 -6.88 4.47
N LEU A 133 8.20 -7.40 3.70
CA LEU A 133 8.03 -7.57 2.26
C LEU A 133 6.81 -8.43 1.91
N TRP A 134 6.60 -9.52 2.65
CA TRP A 134 5.42 -10.37 2.47
C TRP A 134 4.12 -9.58 2.68
N SER A 135 4.08 -8.73 3.72
CA SER A 135 2.95 -7.83 3.96
C SER A 135 2.76 -6.81 2.82
N LYS A 136 3.84 -6.29 2.22
CA LYS A 136 3.75 -5.36 1.09
C LYS A 136 3.29 -6.05 -0.20
N PHE A 137 3.70 -7.28 -0.45
CA PHE A 137 3.16 -8.06 -1.57
C PHE A 137 1.68 -8.37 -1.39
N ALA A 138 1.27 -8.75 -0.18
CA ALA A 138 -0.14 -8.98 0.14
C ALA A 138 -1.00 -7.71 -0.05
N SER A 139 -0.47 -6.54 0.32
CA SER A 139 -1.20 -5.27 0.23
C SER A 139 -1.49 -4.82 -1.21
N ILE A 140 -0.73 -5.29 -2.20
CA ILE A 140 -1.02 -5.05 -3.63
C ILE A 140 -2.41 -5.59 -4.00
N TYR A 141 -2.77 -6.77 -3.50
CA TYR A 141 -4.06 -7.40 -3.77
C TYR A 141 -5.16 -6.90 -2.84
N SER A 142 -4.90 -6.79 -1.53
CA SER A 142 -5.93 -6.46 -0.55
C SER A 142 -6.27 -4.97 -0.55
N SER A 143 -5.26 -4.11 -0.39
CA SER A 143 -5.44 -2.66 -0.33
C SER A 143 -5.45 -2.04 -1.73
N GLY A 144 -4.54 -2.50 -2.59
CA GLY A 144 -4.41 -1.97 -3.95
C GLY A 144 -5.44 -2.48 -4.95
N LYS A 145 -6.16 -3.56 -4.60
CA LYS A 145 -7.17 -4.19 -5.45
C LYS A 145 -6.64 -4.53 -6.84
N CYS A 146 -5.32 -4.68 -6.98
CA CYS A 146 -4.72 -5.10 -8.23
C CYS A 146 -5.04 -6.57 -8.43
N THR A 147 -5.41 -6.96 -9.64
CA THR A 147 -5.84 -8.35 -9.90
C THR A 147 -4.68 -9.28 -10.24
N ARG A 148 -3.56 -8.73 -10.74
CA ARG A 148 -2.45 -9.52 -11.28
C ARG A 148 -1.08 -8.94 -10.88
N CYS A 149 -0.75 -7.79 -11.44
CA CYS A 149 0.50 -7.07 -11.17
C CYS A 149 0.25 -5.82 -10.35
N GLY A 150 1.29 -5.35 -9.68
CA GLY A 150 1.26 -4.06 -9.00
C GLY A 150 2.54 -3.81 -8.23
N THR A 151 2.60 -2.64 -7.65
CA THR A 151 3.73 -2.14 -6.88
C THR A 151 3.23 -1.56 -5.58
N ALA A 152 3.89 -1.91 -4.47
CA ALA A 152 3.72 -1.30 -3.16
C ALA A 152 5.01 -0.57 -2.77
N TRP A 153 4.92 0.74 -2.59
CA TRP A 153 6.00 1.60 -2.10
C TRP A 153 5.84 1.83 -0.60
N PHE A 154 6.94 1.73 0.14
CA PHE A 154 6.88 1.73 1.60
C PHE A 154 8.07 2.38 2.32
N TRP A 155 9.17 2.68 1.62
CA TRP A 155 10.33 3.33 2.22
C TRP A 155 11.15 4.05 1.17
N ALA A 156 11.26 5.37 1.22
CA ALA A 156 12.01 6.17 0.27
C ALA A 156 11.71 5.76 -1.19
N SER A 157 12.71 5.26 -1.93
CA SER A 157 12.55 4.72 -3.28
C SER A 157 12.30 3.19 -3.34
N CYS A 158 12.25 2.53 -2.20
CA CYS A 158 12.04 1.09 -2.07
C CYS A 158 10.59 0.67 -2.31
N ARG A 159 10.45 -0.44 -3.02
CA ARG A 159 9.18 -1.01 -3.42
C ARG A 159 9.23 -2.54 -3.53
N ALA A 160 8.08 -3.15 -3.29
CA ALA A 160 7.78 -4.52 -3.64
C ALA A 160 6.91 -4.53 -4.89
N THR A 161 7.31 -5.26 -5.93
CA THR A 161 6.62 -5.28 -7.23
C THR A 161 6.33 -6.71 -7.70
N LEU A 162 5.11 -6.93 -8.15
CA LEU A 162 4.69 -8.13 -8.90
C LEU A 162 4.51 -7.74 -10.36
N ASN A 163 5.26 -8.37 -11.25
CA ASN A 163 5.25 -8.00 -12.66
C ASN A 163 5.35 -9.23 -13.58
N TYR A 164 4.95 -9.06 -14.84
CA TYR A 164 5.26 -10.02 -15.89
C TYR A 164 6.78 -10.04 -16.17
N CYS A 165 7.30 -11.22 -16.44
CA CYS A 165 8.63 -11.38 -16.99
C CYS A 165 8.69 -12.58 -17.96
N SER A 166 9.51 -12.48 -19.01
CA SER A 166 9.75 -13.56 -19.97
C SER A 166 11.22 -13.90 -20.14
N LEU A 167 11.51 -15.19 -20.31
CA LEU A 167 12.80 -15.80 -20.68
C LEU A 167 13.98 -15.57 -19.71
N ASN A 168 14.17 -14.37 -19.16
CA ASN A 168 15.32 -13.98 -18.32
C ASN A 168 14.85 -13.31 -17.02
N CYS A 169 14.23 -14.09 -16.15
CA CYS A 169 13.65 -13.62 -14.88
C CYS A 169 14.49 -14.02 -13.66
N HIS A 170 15.71 -14.50 -13.89
CA HIS A 170 16.63 -14.95 -12.88
C HIS A 170 17.45 -13.78 -12.30
N PRO A 171 17.92 -13.90 -11.03
CA PRO A 171 18.90 -12.99 -10.46
C PRO A 171 20.24 -13.02 -11.20
#